data_AF-A0A2U1UW17-F1
#
_entry.id   AF-A0A2U1UW17-F1
#
_cell.length_a   1.000
_cell.length_b   1.000
_cell.length_c   1.000
_cell.angle_alpha   90.00
_cell.angle_beta   90.00
_cell.angle_gamma   90.00
#
_symmetry.space_group_name_H-M   'P 1'
#
loop_
_entity.id
_entity.type
_entity.pdbx_description
1 polymer ?
#
loop_
_entity_poly.entity_id
_entity_poly.type
_entity_poly.pdbx_seq_one_letter_code
_entity_poly.pdbx_strand_id
1 'polypeptide(L)'
;MSTTVLQVVESFEYLFSSLYRKDFVRTLHLNECSERELLPLVRCYLLGWFADQVTPEVKSKLPGTVRGDGYIDFIIDDVAVEFAVRRPTAARSVISATVNSTEIKKLMKYDGKSLLVLFDFSSTPWTEEQLDSFRNWPSLGKGNHKKSAFNVAYFYTTRRPLEFHKITKNIRVQ
;
A
#
# COMPACT_ATOMS: atom_id res chain seq x y z
N MET A 1 11.98 -16.72 11.40
CA MET A 1 10.79 -16.05 11.97
C MET A 1 9.93 -15.63 10.81
N SER A 2 8.62 -15.79 10.89
CA SER A 2 7.71 -15.32 9.84
C SER A 2 7.59 -13.79 9.93
N THR A 3 7.63 -13.12 8.78
CA THR A 3 7.45 -11.68 8.71
C THR A 3 6.03 -11.30 9.11
N THR A 4 5.90 -10.30 9.99
CA THR A 4 4.59 -9.77 10.42
C THR A 4 4.20 -8.56 9.57
N VAL A 5 2.89 -8.28 9.51
CA VAL A 5 2.38 -7.05 8.87
C VAL A 5 3.01 -5.81 9.52
N LEU A 6 3.23 -5.83 10.84
CA LEU A 6 3.84 -4.71 11.56
C LEU A 6 5.27 -4.45 11.06
N GLN A 7 6.09 -5.48 10.89
CA GLN A 7 7.45 -5.34 10.36
C GLN A 7 7.47 -4.78 8.93
N VAL A 8 6.53 -5.21 8.08
CA VAL A 8 6.38 -4.63 6.74
C VAL A 8 6.01 -3.15 6.85
N VAL A 9 5.03 -2.80 7.69
CA VAL A 9 4.62 -1.42 7.93
C VAL A 9 5.77 -0.54 8.44
N GLU A 10 6.57 -1.01 9.39
CA GLU A 10 7.76 -0.30 9.91
C GLU A 10 8.80 -0.06 8.81
N SER A 11 9.01 -1.04 7.91
CA SER A 11 9.92 -0.86 6.78
C SER A 11 9.43 0.24 5.81
N PHE A 12 8.11 0.31 5.55
CA PHE A 12 7.53 1.35 4.70
C PHE A 12 7.49 2.72 5.40
N GLU A 13 7.35 2.76 6.74
CA GLU A 13 7.47 3.98 7.53
C GLU A 13 8.86 4.59 7.43
N TYR A 14 9.89 3.74 7.57
CA TYR A 14 11.27 4.15 7.38
C TYR A 14 11.51 4.67 5.96
N LEU A 15 11.01 3.94 4.95
CA LEU A 15 11.12 4.37 3.55
C LEU A 15 10.45 5.74 3.34
N PHE A 16 9.18 5.88 3.74
CA PHE A 16 8.40 7.10 3.55
C PHE A 16 9.10 8.33 4.13
N SER A 17 9.53 8.25 5.40
CA SER A 17 10.25 9.35 6.05
C SER A 17 11.61 9.63 5.39
N SER A 18 12.27 8.61 4.85
CA SER A 18 13.54 8.76 4.13
C SER A 18 13.40 9.51 2.81
N LEU A 19 12.23 9.47 2.16
CA LEU A 19 11.94 10.25 0.94
C LEU A 19 11.84 11.76 1.18
N TYR A 20 11.94 12.22 2.42
CA TYR A 20 12.01 13.63 2.80
C TYR A 20 13.37 14.05 3.38
N ARG A 21 14.31 13.11 3.55
CA ARG A 21 15.65 13.41 4.11
C ARG A 21 16.48 14.19 3.10
N LYS A 22 16.59 15.51 3.32
CA LYS A 22 17.30 16.46 2.44
C LYS A 22 18.70 15.99 2.03
N ASP A 23 19.46 15.42 2.96
CA ASP A 23 20.83 14.96 2.71
C ASP A 23 20.92 13.75 1.78
N PHE A 24 19.85 12.94 1.74
CA PHE A 24 19.75 11.77 0.88
C PHE A 24 19.13 12.15 -0.47
N VAL A 25 17.96 12.80 -0.45
CA VAL A 25 17.21 13.08 -1.68
C VAL A 25 17.89 14.10 -2.57
N ARG A 26 18.66 15.05 -2.00
CA ARG A 26 19.41 16.08 -2.73
C ARG A 26 18.54 16.76 -3.79
N THR A 27 18.73 16.44 -5.07
CA THR A 27 18.00 17.01 -6.21
C THR A 27 16.85 16.13 -6.71
N LEU A 28 16.70 14.91 -6.16
CA LEU A 28 15.63 13.98 -6.50
C LEU A 28 14.38 14.32 -5.69
N HIS A 29 13.33 14.74 -6.38
CA HIS A 29 12.03 15.04 -5.78
C HIS A 29 11.21 13.75 -5.57
N LEU A 30 11.72 12.82 -4.77
CA LEU A 30 11.12 11.48 -4.61
C LEU A 30 9.69 11.52 -4.02
N ASN A 31 9.38 12.56 -3.24
CA ASN A 31 8.04 12.83 -2.73
C ASN A 31 7.07 13.43 -3.79
N GLU A 32 7.54 13.63 -5.02
CA GLU A 32 6.73 14.09 -6.16
C GLU A 32 6.56 12.98 -7.23
N CYS A 33 7.28 11.87 -7.08
CA CYS A 33 7.20 10.72 -7.96
C CYS A 33 5.84 10.03 -7.89
N SER A 34 5.40 9.53 -9.04
CA SER A 34 4.25 8.63 -9.16
C SER A 34 4.57 7.23 -8.64
N GLU A 35 3.54 6.42 -8.45
CA GLU A 35 3.67 5.00 -8.09
C GLU A 35 4.61 4.25 -9.06
N ARG A 36 4.44 4.45 -10.37
CA ARG A 36 5.28 3.84 -11.41
C ARG A 36 6.76 4.22 -11.26
N GLU A 37 7.06 5.45 -10.86
CA GLU A 37 8.42 5.93 -10.67
C GLU A 37 9.04 5.43 -9.35
N LEU A 38 8.22 5.26 -8.30
CA LEU A 38 8.68 4.77 -7.00
C LEU A 38 8.78 3.24 -6.91
N LEU A 39 7.92 2.49 -7.61
CA LEU A 39 7.87 1.02 -7.53
C LEU A 39 9.24 0.34 -7.72
N PRO A 40 10.07 0.71 -8.72
CA PRO A 40 11.41 0.14 -8.86
C PRO A 40 12.34 0.44 -7.67
N LEU A 41 12.24 1.64 -7.09
CA LEU A 41 13.03 2.04 -5.92
C LEU A 41 12.56 1.31 -4.67
N VAL A 42 11.25 1.17 -4.48
CA VAL A 42 10.63 0.37 -3.42
C VAL A 42 11.10 -1.07 -3.54
N ARG A 43 11.10 -1.66 -4.74
CA ARG A 43 11.59 -3.02 -4.99
C ARG A 43 13.04 -3.19 -4.54
N CYS A 44 13.93 -2.29 -4.95
CA CYS A 44 15.35 -2.34 -4.55
C CYS A 44 15.53 -2.17 -3.03
N TYR A 45 14.78 -1.25 -2.41
CA TYR A 45 14.80 -1.05 -0.97
C TYR A 45 14.35 -2.30 -0.21
N LEU A 46 13.21 -2.89 -0.61
CA LEU A 46 12.66 -4.07 0.02
C LEU A 46 13.60 -5.28 -0.11
N LEU A 47 14.26 -5.45 -1.26
CA LEU A 47 15.30 -6.45 -1.44
C LEU A 47 16.45 -6.26 -0.45
N GLY A 48 16.89 -5.02 -0.21
CA GLY A 48 17.92 -4.74 0.78
C GLY A 48 17.47 -4.97 2.23
N TRP A 49 16.20 -4.72 2.53
CA TRP A 49 15.65 -4.81 3.89
C TRP A 49 15.28 -6.25 4.29
N PHE A 50 14.64 -6.99 3.39
CA PHE A 50 14.11 -8.34 3.65
C PHE A 50 14.91 -9.44 2.93
N ALA A 51 15.96 -9.09 2.19
CA ALA A 51 16.80 -10.03 1.43
C ALA A 51 15.96 -10.92 0.50
N ASP A 52 16.24 -12.23 0.51
CA ASP A 52 15.61 -13.22 -0.37
C ASP A 52 14.12 -13.49 -0.04
N GLN A 53 13.56 -12.82 0.96
CA GLN A 53 12.14 -12.98 1.34
C GLN A 53 11.19 -12.13 0.49
N VAL A 54 11.69 -11.31 -0.45
CA VAL A 54 10.84 -10.48 -1.31
C VAL A 54 10.73 -11.07 -2.70
N THR A 55 9.50 -11.36 -3.10
CA THR A 55 9.16 -11.70 -4.48
C THR A 55 8.30 -10.59 -5.09
N PRO A 56 8.80 -9.85 -6.09
CA PRO A 56 8.02 -8.82 -6.77
C PRO A 56 7.10 -9.43 -7.85
N GLU A 57 6.03 -8.72 -8.19
CA GLU A 57 5.13 -9.02 -9.32
C GLU A 57 4.62 -10.47 -9.32
N VAL A 58 4.04 -10.91 -8.19
CA VAL A 58 3.56 -12.28 -8.03
C VAL A 58 2.18 -12.43 -8.61
N LYS A 59 2.02 -13.40 -9.52
CA LYS A 59 0.74 -13.71 -10.15
C LYS A 59 -0.32 -14.05 -9.09
N SER A 60 -1.47 -13.39 -9.17
CA SER A 60 -2.60 -13.54 -8.25
C SER A 60 -3.92 -13.77 -8.99
N LYS A 61 -4.93 -14.28 -8.28
CA LYS A 61 -6.28 -14.44 -8.84
C LYS A 61 -7.05 -13.13 -8.73
N LEU A 62 -7.55 -12.61 -9.85
CA LEU A 62 -8.35 -11.39 -9.91
C LEU A 62 -9.76 -11.68 -10.45
N PRO A 63 -10.79 -11.79 -9.58
CA PRO A 63 -12.17 -12.05 -9.99
C PRO A 63 -12.75 -10.91 -10.83
N GLY A 64 -13.48 -11.26 -11.90
CA GLY A 64 -14.18 -10.30 -12.75
C GLY A 64 -13.37 -9.73 -13.92
N THR A 65 -12.18 -10.29 -14.20
CA THR A 65 -11.41 -9.99 -15.41
C THR A 65 -11.46 -11.17 -16.38
N VAL A 66 -11.31 -10.90 -17.69
CA VAL A 66 -11.42 -11.90 -18.76
C VAL A 66 -10.43 -13.06 -18.60
N ARG A 67 -9.24 -12.80 -18.04
CA ARG A 67 -8.22 -13.83 -17.79
C ARG A 67 -8.25 -14.39 -16.36
N GLY A 68 -8.97 -13.75 -15.43
CA GLY A 68 -9.01 -14.14 -14.02
C GLY A 68 -7.72 -13.93 -13.24
N ASP A 69 -6.71 -13.29 -13.85
CA ASP A 69 -5.35 -13.16 -13.33
C ASP A 69 -5.01 -11.68 -13.09
N GLY A 70 -4.23 -11.42 -12.05
CA GLY A 70 -3.60 -10.13 -11.74
C GLY A 70 -2.18 -10.35 -11.21
N TYR A 71 -1.52 -9.28 -10.76
CA TYR A 71 -0.21 -9.34 -10.12
C TYR A 71 -0.25 -8.55 -8.83
N ILE A 72 0.25 -9.12 -7.73
CA ILE A 72 0.51 -8.42 -6.48
C ILE A 72 1.90 -7.80 -6.59
N ASP A 73 2.04 -6.54 -6.20
CA ASP A 73 3.30 -5.80 -6.33
C ASP A 73 4.46 -6.51 -5.63
N PHE A 74 4.24 -6.95 -4.38
CA PHE A 74 5.23 -7.69 -3.60
C PHE A 74 4.59 -8.77 -2.73
N ILE A 75 5.25 -9.92 -2.63
CA ILE A 75 5.09 -10.86 -1.51
C ILE A 75 6.36 -10.78 -0.66
N ILE A 76 6.22 -10.45 0.61
CA ILE A 76 7.31 -10.42 1.59
C ILE A 76 7.05 -11.56 2.58
N ASP A 77 7.79 -12.66 2.44
CA ASP A 77 7.52 -13.93 3.13
C ASP A 77 6.07 -14.41 2.88
N ASP A 78 5.17 -14.27 3.86
CA ASP A 78 3.74 -14.61 3.77
C ASP A 78 2.81 -13.39 3.76
N VAL A 79 3.35 -12.19 3.49
CA VAL A 79 2.60 -10.93 3.45
C VAL A 79 2.49 -10.43 2.01
N ALA A 80 1.28 -10.41 1.47
CA ALA A 80 0.98 -9.74 0.21
C ALA A 80 0.89 -8.22 0.39
N VAL A 81 1.57 -7.47 -0.47
CA VAL A 81 1.63 -6.00 -0.43
C VAL A 81 1.24 -5.42 -1.78
N GLU A 82 0.28 -4.50 -1.76
CA GLU A 82 -0.01 -3.58 -2.87
C GLU A 82 0.40 -2.17 -2.45
N PHE A 83 0.92 -1.38 -3.38
CA PHE A 83 1.50 -0.08 -3.11
C PHE A 83 0.88 0.99 -4.00
N ALA A 84 0.32 2.04 -3.39
CA ALA A 84 -0.24 3.17 -4.12
C ALA A 84 0.30 4.51 -3.61
N VAL A 85 0.41 5.47 -4.53
CA VAL A 85 1.00 6.79 -4.26
C VAL A 85 0.07 7.91 -4.71
N ARG A 86 -0.23 8.83 -3.78
CA ARG A 86 -0.80 10.15 -4.09
C ARG A 86 0.30 11.20 -4.11
N ARG A 87 0.61 11.69 -5.31
CA ARG A 87 1.50 12.85 -5.53
C ARG A 87 0.92 14.13 -4.91
N PRO A 88 1.75 15.16 -4.65
CA PRO A 88 1.30 16.37 -3.97
C PRO A 88 0.11 17.08 -4.64
N THR A 89 0.07 17.08 -5.96
CA THR A 89 -0.96 17.73 -6.78
C THR A 89 -2.06 16.79 -7.25
N ALA A 90 -1.95 15.49 -6.94
CA ALA A 90 -2.91 14.50 -7.40
C ALA A 90 -4.23 14.58 -6.62
N ALA A 91 -5.32 14.25 -7.33
CA ALA A 91 -6.65 14.18 -6.74
C ALA A 91 -6.68 13.20 -5.56
N ARG A 92 -7.45 13.54 -4.53
CA ARG A 92 -7.65 12.71 -3.33
C ARG A 92 -8.20 11.32 -3.66
N SER A 93 -8.96 11.18 -4.75
CA SER A 93 -9.53 9.92 -5.21
C SER A 93 -8.49 8.87 -5.61
N VAL A 94 -7.24 9.25 -5.91
CA VAL A 94 -6.19 8.32 -6.36
C VAL A 94 -5.92 7.20 -5.37
N ILE A 95 -5.97 7.49 -4.07
CA ILE A 95 -5.79 6.51 -2.99
C ILE A 95 -7.13 5.97 -2.47
N SER A 96 -8.24 6.21 -3.18
CA SER A 96 -9.56 5.76 -2.74
C SER A 96 -9.75 4.25 -2.86
N ALA A 97 -10.58 3.67 -2.00
CA ALA A 97 -10.99 2.27 -2.10
C ALA A 97 -11.62 1.95 -3.46
N THR A 98 -12.30 2.93 -4.08
CA THR A 98 -12.88 2.79 -5.42
C THR A 98 -11.83 2.66 -6.51
N VAL A 99 -10.84 3.55 -6.50
CA VAL A 99 -9.75 3.51 -7.49
C VAL A 99 -8.87 2.28 -7.28
N ASN A 100 -8.58 1.94 -6.03
CA ASN A 100 -7.72 0.80 -5.67
C ASN A 100 -8.52 -0.51 -5.52
N SER A 101 -9.67 -0.61 -6.19
CA SER A 101 -10.58 -1.74 -5.97
C SER A 101 -10.06 -3.06 -6.54
N THR A 102 -9.22 -3.01 -7.57
CA THR A 102 -8.56 -4.20 -8.13
C THR A 102 -7.48 -4.72 -7.18
N GLU A 103 -6.73 -3.82 -6.56
CA GLU A 103 -5.67 -4.07 -5.58
C GLU A 103 -6.26 -4.69 -4.33
N ILE A 104 -7.32 -4.09 -3.79
CA ILE A 104 -8.06 -4.65 -2.65
C ILE A 104 -8.58 -6.06 -2.96
N LYS A 105 -9.12 -6.30 -4.17
CA LYS A 105 -9.59 -7.64 -4.56
C LYS A 105 -8.46 -8.66 -4.61
N LYS A 106 -7.27 -8.29 -5.12
CA LYS A 106 -6.08 -9.15 -5.11
C LYS A 106 -5.70 -9.53 -3.68
N LEU A 107 -5.60 -8.54 -2.78
CA LEU A 107 -5.27 -8.74 -1.37
C LEU A 107 -6.28 -9.63 -0.63
N MET A 108 -7.58 -9.44 -0.87
CA MET A 108 -8.63 -10.27 -0.26
C MET A 108 -8.64 -11.72 -0.76
N LYS A 109 -8.02 -12.00 -1.91
CA LYS A 109 -7.90 -13.35 -2.48
C LYS A 109 -6.63 -14.07 -2.08
N TYR A 110 -5.65 -13.34 -1.56
CA TYR A 110 -4.44 -13.95 -1.05
C TYR A 110 -4.76 -14.77 0.21
N ASP A 111 -4.28 -16.02 0.23
CA ASP A 111 -4.44 -16.94 1.36
C ASP A 111 -3.27 -16.75 2.35
N GLY A 112 -3.29 -15.61 3.03
CA GLY A 112 -2.22 -15.19 3.93
C GLY A 112 -2.47 -13.78 4.48
N LYS A 113 -1.42 -13.17 5.01
CA LYS A 113 -1.48 -11.79 5.49
C LYS A 113 -1.47 -10.85 4.29
N SER A 114 -2.20 -9.75 4.36
CA SER A 114 -2.26 -8.79 3.26
C SER A 114 -2.26 -7.35 3.75
N LEU A 115 -1.63 -6.46 2.99
CA LEU A 115 -1.40 -5.06 3.32
C LEU A 115 -1.50 -4.19 2.06
N LEU A 116 -2.32 -3.15 2.13
CA LEU A 116 -2.33 -2.04 1.20
C LEU A 116 -1.54 -0.88 1.80
N VAL A 117 -0.44 -0.51 1.16
CA VAL A 117 0.38 0.65 1.54
C VAL A 117 -0.02 1.85 0.70
N LEU A 118 -0.31 2.97 1.37
CA LEU A 118 -0.71 4.22 0.74
C LEU A 118 0.27 5.32 1.16
N PHE A 119 1.04 5.85 0.22
CA PHE A 119 1.87 7.03 0.43
C PHE A 119 1.12 8.28 -0.06
N ASP A 120 0.87 9.25 0.82
CA ASP A 120 0.25 10.52 0.47
C ASP A 120 1.19 11.68 0.75
N PHE A 121 1.76 12.20 -0.34
CA PHE A 121 2.66 13.35 -0.31
C PHE A 121 1.92 14.69 -0.43
N SER A 122 0.59 14.69 -0.45
CA SER A 122 -0.20 15.92 -0.52
C SER A 122 -0.15 16.72 0.78
N SER A 123 -0.51 18.00 0.66
CA SER A 123 -0.73 18.87 1.83
C SER A 123 -2.13 18.74 2.43
N THR A 124 -2.95 17.81 1.92
CA THR A 124 -4.35 17.61 2.34
C THR A 124 -4.61 16.12 2.58
N PRO A 125 -3.97 15.55 3.60
CA PRO A 125 -4.09 14.13 3.91
C PRO A 125 -5.53 13.76 4.28
N TRP A 126 -5.80 12.46 4.23
CA TRP A 126 -7.05 11.89 4.69
C TRP A 126 -7.13 11.83 6.20
N THR A 127 -8.36 11.99 6.72
CA THR A 127 -8.67 11.73 8.12
C THR A 127 -8.88 10.24 8.35
N GLU A 128 -8.87 9.84 9.62
CA GLU A 128 -9.12 8.45 9.99
C GLU A 128 -10.52 7.97 9.57
N GLU A 129 -11.54 8.82 9.64
CA GLU A 129 -12.92 8.51 9.23
C GLU A 129 -13.01 8.30 7.72
N GLN A 130 -12.21 9.02 6.93
CA GLN A 130 -12.19 8.86 5.48
C GLN A 130 -11.60 7.48 5.09
N LEU A 131 -10.63 6.98 5.87
CA LEU A 131 -10.10 5.63 5.72
C LEU A 131 -11.11 4.54 6.14
N ASP A 132 -12.15 4.84 6.91
CA ASP A 132 -13.20 3.86 7.22
C ASP A 132 -14.02 3.49 5.98
N SER A 133 -13.98 4.28 4.91
CA SER A 133 -14.61 3.93 3.62
C SER A 133 -14.10 2.60 3.04
N PHE A 134 -12.87 2.16 3.37
CA PHE A 134 -12.36 0.85 2.98
C PHE A 134 -13.14 -0.32 3.61
N ARG A 135 -13.79 -0.10 4.76
CA ARG A 135 -14.67 -1.10 5.41
C ARG A 135 -16.02 -1.26 4.71
N ASN A 136 -16.47 -0.19 4.04
CA ASN A 136 -17.80 -0.12 3.43
C ASN A 136 -17.79 -0.48 1.94
N TRP A 137 -16.71 -1.08 1.44
CA TRP A 137 -16.57 -1.42 0.04
C TRP A 137 -17.65 -2.44 -0.41
N PRO A 138 -18.54 -2.09 -1.37
CA PRO A 138 -19.79 -2.85 -1.63
C PRO A 138 -19.58 -4.31 -2.07
N SER A 139 -18.41 -4.65 -2.63
CA SER A 139 -18.11 -6.01 -3.07
C SER A 139 -17.46 -6.88 -1.98
N LEU A 140 -17.32 -6.37 -0.75
CA LEU A 140 -16.82 -7.15 0.39
C LEU A 140 -17.73 -8.36 0.69
N GLY A 141 -19.05 -8.26 0.49
CA GLY A 141 -20.01 -9.34 0.82
C GLY A 141 -20.65 -10.11 -0.34
N LYS A 142 -20.50 -9.70 -1.62
CA LYS A 142 -21.18 -10.39 -2.74
C LYS A 142 -20.27 -11.43 -3.43
N GLY A 143 -20.72 -12.68 -3.55
CA GLY A 143 -20.06 -13.78 -4.28
C GLY A 143 -19.53 -14.94 -3.41
N ASN A 144 -19.55 -16.16 -3.93
CA ASN A 144 -19.33 -17.43 -3.19
C ASN A 144 -17.85 -17.82 -3.05
N HIS A 145 -16.95 -16.87 -2.85
CA HIS A 145 -15.51 -17.10 -2.83
C HIS A 145 -14.91 -16.76 -1.46
N LYS A 146 -13.93 -17.54 -0.97
CA LYS A 146 -13.13 -17.21 0.23
C LYS A 146 -12.57 -15.78 0.10
N LYS A 147 -12.78 -14.95 1.14
CA LYS A 147 -12.27 -13.58 1.24
C LYS A 147 -11.56 -13.45 2.58
N SER A 148 -10.33 -12.95 2.55
CA SER A 148 -9.51 -12.71 3.74
C SER A 148 -9.59 -11.24 4.14
N ALA A 149 -9.48 -10.96 5.44
CA ALA A 149 -9.23 -9.61 5.92
C ALA A 149 -7.89 -9.08 5.35
N PHE A 150 -7.79 -7.77 5.19
CA PHE A 150 -6.55 -7.11 4.78
C PHE A 150 -6.26 -5.91 5.67
N ASN A 151 -5.04 -5.40 5.62
CA ASN A 151 -4.63 -4.23 6.40
C ASN A 151 -4.40 -3.04 5.45
N VAL A 152 -4.59 -1.83 5.97
CA VAL A 152 -4.22 -0.58 5.29
C VAL A 152 -3.19 0.12 6.15
N ALA A 153 -2.08 0.55 5.57
CA ALA A 153 -1.12 1.46 6.17
C ALA A 153 -1.04 2.73 5.34
N TYR A 154 -1.54 3.84 5.90
CA TYR A 154 -1.60 5.14 5.29
C TYR A 154 -0.54 6.05 5.89
N PHE A 155 0.37 6.54 5.06
CA PHE A 155 1.49 7.40 5.44
C PHE A 155 1.30 8.80 4.87
N TYR A 156 1.46 9.80 5.72
CA TYR A 156 1.29 11.19 5.31
C TYR A 156 2.17 12.13 6.12
N THR A 157 2.23 13.38 5.67
CA THR A 157 2.94 14.44 6.38
C THR A 157 2.03 15.62 6.70
N THR A 158 2.27 16.26 7.83
CA THR A 158 1.77 17.62 8.10
C THR A 158 2.87 18.63 7.77
N ARG A 159 2.48 19.87 7.44
CA ARG A 159 3.42 20.94 7.12
C ARG A 159 3.50 21.94 8.28
N ARG A 160 4.74 22.33 8.61
CA ARG A 160 5.13 23.38 9.60
C ARG A 160 4.67 23.08 11.05
N PRO A 161 5.45 22.30 11.83
CA PRO A 161 6.66 21.57 11.44
C PRO A 161 6.37 20.39 10.50
N LEU A 162 7.40 19.90 9.79
CA LEU A 162 7.27 18.67 9.01
C LEU A 162 7.22 17.49 9.98
N GLU A 163 6.08 16.83 10.08
CA GLU A 163 5.91 15.63 10.89
C GLU A 163 5.42 14.48 10.02
N PHE A 164 5.89 13.28 10.33
CA PHE A 164 5.52 12.05 9.66
C PHE A 164 4.47 11.33 10.48
N HIS A 165 3.39 10.94 9.83
CA HIS A 165 2.26 10.31 10.47
C HIS A 165 1.89 9.04 9.73
N LYS A 166 1.31 8.10 10.47
CA LYS A 166 0.83 6.82 9.97
C LYS A 166 -0.50 6.49 10.60
N ILE A 167 -1.43 5.99 9.79
CA ILE A 167 -2.67 5.35 10.26
C ILE A 167 -2.67 3.91 9.76
N THR A 168 -2.86 2.95 10.67
CA THR A 168 -3.02 1.54 10.33
C THR A 168 -4.43 1.06 10.67
N LYS A 169 -5.10 0.40 9.73
CA LYS A 169 -6.41 -0.22 9.97
C LYS A 169 -6.43 -1.67 9.51
N ASN A 170 -7.04 -2.54 10.32
CA ASN A 170 -7.45 -3.86 9.88
C ASN A 170 -8.87 -3.78 9.29
N ILE A 171 -9.02 -4.23 8.04
CA ILE A 171 -10.27 -4.23 7.30
C ILE A 171 -10.80 -5.66 7.27
N ARG A 172 -11.86 -5.92 8.05
CA ARG A 172 -12.54 -7.21 8.10
C ARG A 172 -13.58 -7.28 6.99
N VAL A 173 -13.56 -8.36 6.23
CA VAL A 173 -14.58 -8.66 5.23
C VAL A 173 -15.71 -9.41 5.94
N GLN A 174 -16.92 -8.87 5.92
CA GLN A 174 -18.14 -9.55 6.40
C GLN A 174 -18.69 -10.48 5.33
#